data_AF-A0A937LRF9-F1
#
_entry.id   AF-A0A937LRF9-F1
#
_cell.length_a   1.000
_cell.length_b   1.000
_cell.length_c   1.000
_cell.angle_alpha   90.00
_cell.angle_beta   90.00
_cell.angle_gamma   90.00
#
_symmetry.space_group_name_H-M   'P 1'
#
loop_
_entity.id
_entity.type
_entity.pdbx_description
1 polymer ?
#
loop_
_entity_poly.entity_id
_entity_poly.type
_entity_poly.pdbx_seq_one_letter_code
_entity_poly.pdbx_strand_id
1 'polypeptide(L)'
;MSKWDRLIEYLKTTSAKPDAVLASVKAMWPVKGKKEIKYTDSYIIRKTWAYVVCHKIYNSKGKIDLRIRDWILSEGYKINFNSYHLIKKRNPKTKKTEYYGDEKGFSNKTNEQHYNAVKKVWNTNKKIRAELDKTKGAMPGASMAVLMNHLQTN
;
A
#
# COMPACT_ATOMS: atom_id res chain seq x y z
N MET A 1 -25.20 20.75 -17.88
CA MET A 1 -24.18 20.77 -18.95
C MET A 1 -23.50 19.41 -19.03
N SER A 2 -23.46 18.82 -20.22
CA SER A 2 -22.71 17.59 -20.51
C SER A 2 -21.21 17.85 -20.46
N LYS A 3 -20.43 16.77 -20.34
CA LYS A 3 -18.96 16.81 -20.40
C LYS A 3 -18.39 17.36 -21.72
N TRP A 4 -19.22 17.46 -22.77
CA TRP A 4 -18.81 17.89 -24.10
C TRP A 4 -19.18 19.33 -24.44
N ASP A 5 -20.04 19.97 -23.65
CA ASP A 5 -20.64 21.26 -24.01
C ASP A 5 -19.57 22.36 -24.17
N ARG A 6 -18.56 22.40 -23.29
CA ARG A 6 -17.44 23.35 -23.37
C ARG A 6 -16.52 23.12 -24.57
N LEU A 7 -16.34 21.86 -24.98
CA LEU A 7 -15.53 21.54 -26.16
C LEU A 7 -16.26 21.94 -27.44
N ILE A 8 -17.57 21.67 -27.50
CA ILE A 8 -18.43 22.05 -28.63
C ILE A 8 -18.49 23.57 -28.78
N GLU A 9 -18.60 24.31 -27.67
CA GLU A 9 -18.59 25.78 -27.67
C GLU A 9 -17.25 26.33 -28.20
N TYR A 10 -16.12 25.82 -27.70
CA TYR A 10 -14.78 26.22 -28.19
C TYR A 10 -14.60 25.92 -29.68
N LEU A 11 -15.01 24.75 -30.15
CA LEU A 11 -14.94 24.34 -31.56
C LEU A 11 -15.77 25.24 -32.49
N LYS A 12 -16.92 25.73 -32.02
CA LYS A 12 -17.76 26.66 -32.80
C LYS A 12 -17.16 28.05 -32.92
N THR A 13 -16.28 28.44 -32.00
CA THR A 13 -15.67 29.78 -31.97
C THR A 13 -14.33 29.89 -32.70
N THR A 14 -13.82 28.81 -33.29
CA THR A 14 -12.43 28.78 -33.77
C THR A 14 -12.30 28.22 -35.18
N SER A 15 -11.45 28.85 -36.00
CA SER A 15 -10.91 28.27 -37.24
C SER A 15 -9.61 27.50 -36.97
N ALA A 16 -9.46 26.95 -35.76
CA ALA A 16 -8.22 26.36 -35.30
C ALA A 16 -7.91 25.03 -36.03
N LYS A 17 -6.63 24.84 -36.33
CA LYS A 17 -6.11 23.61 -36.90
C LYS A 17 -6.37 22.43 -35.94
N PRO A 18 -6.66 21.22 -36.47
CA PRO A 18 -6.97 20.03 -35.66
C PRO A 18 -5.98 19.75 -34.52
N ASP A 19 -4.69 20.04 -34.72
CA ASP A 19 -3.65 19.82 -33.71
C ASP A 19 -3.78 20.72 -32.48
N ALA A 20 -4.20 21.98 -32.68
CA ALA A 20 -4.41 22.93 -31.58
C ALA A 20 -5.62 22.53 -30.75
N VAL A 21 -6.68 22.02 -31.39
CA VAL A 21 -7.84 21.44 -30.70
C VAL A 21 -7.42 20.23 -29.88
N LEU A 22 -6.63 19.32 -30.45
CA LEU A 22 -6.15 18.12 -29.76
C LEU A 22 -5.29 18.47 -28.53
N ALA A 23 -4.43 19.48 -28.64
CA ALA A 23 -3.63 19.97 -27.53
C ALA A 23 -4.50 20.51 -26.38
N SER A 24 -5.51 21.34 -26.69
CA SER A 24 -6.46 21.87 -25.71
C SER A 24 -7.28 20.77 -25.04
N VAL A 25 -7.72 19.76 -25.79
CA VAL A 25 -8.44 18.60 -25.25
C VAL A 25 -7.55 17.80 -24.28
N LYS A 26 -6.29 17.55 -24.64
CA LYS A 26 -5.31 16.86 -23.77
C LYS A 26 -5.00 17.64 -22.50
N ALA A 27 -4.99 18.97 -22.57
CA ALA A 27 -4.75 19.84 -21.41
C ALA A 27 -5.94 19.84 -20.44
N MET A 28 -7.17 19.92 -20.95
CA MET A 28 -8.38 19.91 -20.10
C MET A 28 -8.73 18.52 -19.58
N TRP A 29 -8.37 17.46 -20.32
CA TRP A 29 -8.52 16.08 -19.91
C TRP A 29 -7.18 15.35 -20.05
N PRO A 30 -6.26 15.53 -19.07
CA PRO A 30 -5.08 14.71 -19.03
C PRO A 30 -5.54 13.25 -19.02
N VAL A 31 -4.98 12.45 -19.92
CA VAL A 31 -5.20 10.99 -19.92
C VAL A 31 -4.98 10.56 -18.48
N LYS A 32 -6.02 10.03 -17.82
CA LYS A 32 -5.86 9.34 -16.53
C LYS A 32 -5.02 8.11 -16.84
N GLY A 33 -3.71 8.32 -16.99
CA GLY A 33 -2.75 7.26 -17.14
C GLY A 33 -2.98 6.32 -15.99
N LYS A 34 -2.99 5.02 -16.27
CA LYS A 34 -2.73 4.03 -15.22
C LYS A 34 -1.51 4.58 -14.49
N LYS A 35 -1.67 4.97 -13.22
CA LYS A 35 -0.53 5.41 -12.40
C LYS A 35 0.45 4.25 -12.47
N GLU A 36 1.53 4.43 -13.22
CA GLU A 36 2.61 3.47 -13.24
C GLU A 36 3.04 3.30 -11.79
N ILE A 37 2.86 2.08 -11.27
CA ILE A 37 3.17 1.81 -9.87
C ILE A 37 4.68 1.86 -9.78
N LYS A 38 5.23 2.97 -9.30
CA LYS A 38 6.64 3.02 -8.91
C LYS A 38 6.83 2.10 -7.70
N TYR A 39 7.52 0.99 -7.91
CA TYR A 39 7.89 0.04 -6.86
C TYR A 39 9.05 0.62 -6.04
N THR A 40 8.74 1.60 -5.20
CA THR A 40 9.70 2.09 -4.19
C THR A 40 9.74 1.13 -3.00
N ASP A 41 10.85 1.07 -2.26
CA ASP A 41 10.97 0.23 -1.06
C ASP A 41 9.80 0.49 -0.09
N SER A 42 9.42 1.76 0.08
CA SER A 42 8.28 2.16 0.92
C SER A 42 6.93 1.70 0.37
N TYR A 43 6.77 1.56 -0.94
CA TYR A 43 5.58 0.96 -1.53
C TYR A 43 5.52 -0.55 -1.24
N ILE A 44 6.65 -1.23 -1.44
CA ILE A 44 6.78 -2.67 -1.25
C ILE A 44 6.56 -3.05 0.21
N ILE A 45 7.25 -2.38 1.14
CA ILE A 45 7.10 -2.58 2.59
C ILE A 45 5.63 -2.45 3.03
N ARG A 46 4.93 -1.41 2.55
CA ARG A 46 3.50 -1.20 2.89
C ARG A 46 2.61 -2.31 2.34
N LYS A 47 2.88 -2.79 1.12
CA LYS A 47 2.12 -3.89 0.52
C LYS A 47 2.37 -5.20 1.25
N THR A 48 3.64 -5.51 1.53
CA THR A 48 4.06 -6.67 2.29
C THR A 48 3.43 -6.69 3.68
N TRP A 49 3.42 -5.55 4.40
CA TRP A 49 2.74 -5.43 5.69
C TRP A 49 1.25 -5.79 5.60
N ALA A 50 0.55 -5.28 4.58
CA ALA A 50 -0.86 -5.59 4.39
C ALA A 50 -1.11 -7.08 4.15
N TYR A 51 -0.24 -7.76 3.39
CA TYR A 51 -0.30 -9.22 3.21
C TYR A 51 -0.07 -9.97 4.51
N VAL A 52 0.97 -9.61 5.27
CA VAL A 52 1.29 -10.26 6.56
C VAL A 52 0.11 -10.15 7.53
N VAL A 53 -0.45 -8.94 7.67
CA VAL A 53 -1.63 -8.70 8.51
C VAL A 53 -2.82 -9.55 8.07
N CYS A 54 -3.18 -9.50 6.78
CA CYS A 54 -4.33 -10.24 6.28
C CYS A 54 -4.13 -11.76 6.40
N HIS A 55 -2.95 -12.26 6.08
CA HIS A 55 -2.61 -13.67 6.20
C HIS A 55 -2.68 -14.18 7.64
N LYS A 56 -2.14 -13.42 8.60
CA LYS A 56 -2.19 -13.79 10.03
C LYS A 56 -3.63 -13.83 10.54
N ILE A 57 -4.43 -12.81 10.26
CA ILE A 57 -5.84 -12.76 10.71
C ILE A 57 -6.67 -13.86 10.02
N TYR A 58 -6.44 -14.10 8.73
CA TYR A 58 -7.18 -15.11 7.96
C TYR A 58 -6.98 -16.52 8.53
N ASN A 59 -5.72 -16.88 8.79
CA ASN A 59 -5.34 -18.23 9.22
C ASN A 59 -5.52 -18.50 10.73
N SER A 60 -5.83 -17.48 11.53
CA SER A 60 -6.21 -17.68 12.93
C SER A 60 -7.67 -18.12 13.08
N LYS A 61 -7.99 -18.89 14.12
CA LYS A 61 -9.36 -19.34 14.43
C LYS A 61 -10.12 -18.28 15.24
N GLY A 62 -11.45 -18.31 15.22
CA GLY A 62 -12.31 -17.46 16.07
C GLY A 62 -12.91 -16.23 15.36
N LYS A 63 -13.44 -15.27 16.12
CA LYS A 63 -14.00 -14.01 15.58
C LYS A 63 -12.86 -13.05 15.19
N ILE A 64 -13.02 -12.26 14.13
CA ILE A 64 -11.97 -11.35 13.61
C ILE A 64 -11.40 -10.44 14.69
N ASP A 65 -12.24 -9.82 15.51
CA ASP A 65 -11.78 -8.90 16.55
C ASP A 65 -10.90 -9.60 17.62
N LEU A 66 -11.23 -10.85 17.97
CA LEU A 66 -10.42 -11.66 18.87
C LEU A 66 -9.09 -12.04 18.23
N ARG A 67 -9.10 -12.49 16.97
CA ARG A 67 -7.87 -12.81 16.22
C ARG A 67 -6.90 -11.63 16.19
N ILE A 68 -7.42 -10.41 16.00
CA ILE A 68 -6.59 -9.20 16.01
C ILE A 68 -6.03 -8.96 17.42
N ARG A 69 -6.88 -9.00 18.46
CA ARG A 69 -6.47 -8.78 19.85
C ARG A 69 -5.40 -9.79 20.29
N ASP A 70 -5.58 -11.06 19.97
CA ASP A 70 -4.62 -12.13 20.29
C ASP A 70 -3.30 -11.89 19.56
N TRP A 71 -3.36 -11.51 18.27
CA TRP A 71 -2.15 -11.29 17.50
C TRP A 71 -1.34 -10.09 17.99
N ILE A 72 -1.97 -8.94 18.29
CA ILE A 72 -1.23 -7.74 18.72
C ILE A 72 -0.50 -7.92 20.05
N LEU A 73 -0.93 -8.89 20.87
CA LEU A 73 -0.29 -9.25 22.14
C LEU A 73 0.85 -10.26 21.96
N SER A 74 1.02 -10.82 20.76
CA SER A 74 2.05 -11.83 20.49
C SER A 74 3.41 -11.19 20.17
N GLU A 75 4.49 -11.86 20.57
CA GLU A 75 5.86 -11.46 20.19
C GLU A 75 6.03 -11.43 18.67
N GLY A 76 5.35 -12.34 17.96
CA GLY A 76 5.35 -12.37 16.51
C GLY A 76 4.80 -11.08 15.87
N TYR A 77 3.81 -10.40 16.49
CA TYR A 77 3.35 -9.11 15.99
C TYR A 77 4.41 -8.03 16.15
N LYS A 78 5.06 -7.96 17.32
CA LYS A 78 6.14 -6.99 17.59
C LYS A 78 7.30 -7.14 16.61
N ILE A 79 7.75 -8.37 16.33
CA ILE A 79 8.78 -8.65 15.34
C ILE A 79 8.35 -8.14 13.96
N ASN A 80 7.16 -8.51 13.48
CA ASN A 80 6.69 -8.06 12.18
C ASN A 80 6.52 -6.54 12.11
N PHE A 81 5.99 -5.91 13.16
CA PHE A 81 5.84 -4.46 13.21
C PHE A 81 7.20 -3.76 12.99
N ASN A 82 8.23 -4.18 13.73
CA ASN A 82 9.57 -3.60 13.63
C ASN A 82 10.22 -3.85 12.26
N SER A 83 9.94 -4.99 11.61
CA SER A 83 10.47 -5.28 10.26
C SER A 83 9.84 -4.42 9.16
N TYR A 84 8.60 -3.97 9.35
CA TYR A 84 7.85 -3.25 8.31
C TYR A 84 7.62 -1.75 8.60
N HIS A 85 7.97 -1.29 9.80
CA HIS A 85 7.98 0.13 10.14
C HIS A 85 9.44 0.53 10.33
N LEU A 86 10.11 0.86 9.22
CA LEU A 86 11.52 1.21 9.24
C LEU A 86 11.69 2.73 9.37
N ILE A 87 12.64 3.14 10.19
CA ILE A 87 13.08 4.52 10.34
C ILE A 87 14.47 4.70 9.75
N LYS A 88 14.65 5.80 9.03
CA LYS A 88 15.98 6.20 8.52
C LYS A 88 16.77 6.82 9.66
N LYS A 89 17.94 6.26 9.96
CA LYS A 89 18.92 6.87 10.87
C LYS A 89 20.28 6.92 10.19
N ARG A 90 21.07 7.94 10.53
CA ARG A 90 22.47 7.99 10.11
C ARG A 90 23.28 7.07 10.99
N ASN A 91 23.95 6.09 10.40
CA ASN A 91 24.83 5.20 11.13
C ASN A 91 26.05 6.01 11.62
N PRO A 92 26.35 6.01 12.93
CA PRO A 92 27.43 6.82 13.49
C PRO A 92 28.82 6.39 13.02
N LYS A 93 28.99 5.10 12.65
CA LYS A 93 30.25 4.53 12.16
C LYS A 93 30.42 4.72 10.65
N THR A 94 29.44 4.27 9.85
CA THR A 94 29.56 4.29 8.38
C THR A 94 29.21 5.66 7.77
N LYS A 95 28.62 6.57 8.56
CA LYS A 95 28.09 7.87 8.15
C LYS A 95 27.01 7.84 7.06
N LYS A 96 26.60 6.63 6.62
CA LYS A 96 25.53 6.40 5.64
C LYS A 96 24.17 6.43 6.33
N THR A 97 23.14 6.76 5.56
CA THR A 97 21.74 6.62 6.00
C THR A 97 21.34 5.15 5.82
N GLU A 98 20.93 4.53 6.92
CA GLU A 98 20.52 3.13 6.98
C GLU A 98 19.10 3.03 7.56
N TYR A 99 18.40 1.94 7.26
CA TYR A 99 17.07 1.66 7.78
C TYR A 99 17.14 0.76 9.01
N TYR A 100 16.42 1.12 10.07
CA TYR A 100 16.33 0.37 11.31
C TYR A 100 14.87 0.14 11.68
N GLY A 101 14.57 -0.92 12.42
CA GLY A 101 13.22 -1.16 12.95
C GLY A 101 12.79 -0.05 13.91
N ASP A 102 11.51 0.35 13.84
CA ASP A 102 10.93 1.38 14.69
C ASP A 102 10.45 0.83 16.04
N GLU A 103 11.40 0.38 16.86
CA GLU A 103 11.11 -0.17 18.19
C GLU A 103 10.37 0.84 19.09
N LYS A 104 10.75 2.12 19.00
CA LYS A 104 10.08 3.19 19.76
C LYS A 104 8.66 3.42 19.22
N GLY A 105 8.45 3.36 17.91
CA GLY A 105 7.13 3.52 17.29
C GLY A 105 6.13 2.45 17.68
N PHE A 106 6.60 1.24 18.03
CA PHE A 106 5.78 0.19 18.64
C PHE A 106 5.40 0.55 20.08
N SER A 107 6.38 0.80 20.94
CA SER A 107 6.18 1.06 22.38
C SER A 107 5.40 2.35 22.67
N ASN A 108 5.46 3.33 21.77
CA ASN A 108 4.71 4.59 21.88
C ASN A 108 3.21 4.44 21.57
N LYS A 109 2.74 3.23 21.20
CA LYS A 109 1.34 2.96 20.88
C LYS A 109 0.72 2.05 21.91
N THR A 110 -0.51 2.37 22.31
CA THR A 110 -1.32 1.48 23.14
C THR A 110 -1.79 0.27 22.33
N ASN A 111 -2.17 -0.81 23.04
CA ASN A 111 -2.77 -2.00 22.40
C ASN A 111 -4.00 -1.64 21.57
N GLU A 112 -4.80 -0.67 22.02
CA GLU A 112 -5.99 -0.22 21.29
C GLU A 112 -5.62 0.54 20.00
N GLN A 113 -4.53 1.31 19.99
CA GLN A 113 -4.02 1.93 18.76
C GLN A 113 -3.51 0.89 17.76
N HIS A 114 -2.80 -0.14 18.24
CA HIS A 114 -2.37 -1.27 17.40
C HIS A 114 -3.56 -2.03 16.83
N TYR A 115 -4.54 -2.36 17.66
CA TYR A 115 -5.80 -2.99 17.25
C TYR A 115 -6.49 -2.20 16.13
N ASN A 116 -6.67 -0.89 16.31
CA ASN A 116 -7.34 -0.05 15.33
C ASN A 116 -6.56 0.05 14.00
N ALA A 117 -5.24 0.12 14.06
CA ALA A 117 -4.38 0.11 12.87
C ALA A 117 -4.51 -1.21 12.10
N VAL A 118 -4.43 -2.35 12.80
CA VAL A 118 -4.56 -3.69 12.21
C VAL A 118 -5.96 -3.90 11.64
N LYS A 119 -7.01 -3.51 12.37
CA LYS A 119 -8.41 -3.59 11.92
C LYS A 119 -8.64 -2.75 10.66
N LYS A 120 -8.04 -1.57 10.57
CA LYS A 120 -8.09 -0.74 9.35
C LYS A 120 -7.42 -1.43 8.17
N VAL A 121 -6.24 -2.03 8.36
CA VAL A 121 -5.54 -2.77 7.29
C VAL A 121 -6.40 -3.94 6.81
N TRP A 122 -6.96 -4.74 7.72
CA TRP A 122 -7.87 -5.84 7.38
C TRP A 122 -9.09 -5.38 6.55
N ASN A 123 -9.77 -4.34 7.01
CA ASN A 123 -11.01 -3.87 6.39
C ASN A 123 -10.78 -3.25 5.01
N THR A 124 -9.67 -2.52 4.82
CA THR A 124 -9.37 -1.82 3.58
C THR A 124 -8.78 -2.72 2.48
N ASN A 125 -8.19 -3.87 2.83
CA ASN A 125 -7.53 -4.76 1.87
C ASN A 125 -8.40 -5.94 1.42
N LYS A 126 -9.63 -5.67 0.98
CA LYS A 126 -10.59 -6.70 0.52
C LYS A 126 -10.03 -7.61 -0.59
N LYS A 127 -9.21 -7.07 -1.49
CA LYS A 127 -8.62 -7.84 -2.61
C LYS A 127 -7.66 -8.93 -2.12
N ILE A 128 -6.80 -8.60 -1.15
CA ILE A 128 -5.88 -9.57 -0.53
C ILE A 128 -6.68 -10.70 0.15
N ARG A 129 -7.78 -10.35 0.83
CA ARG A 129 -8.65 -11.35 1.46
C ARG A 129 -9.29 -12.29 0.44
N ALA A 130 -9.82 -11.74 -0.65
CA ALA A 130 -10.37 -12.54 -1.73
C ALA A 130 -9.33 -13.46 -2.42
N GLU A 131 -8.06 -13.06 -2.44
CA GLU A 131 -6.97 -13.92 -2.91
C GLU A 131 -6.67 -15.05 -1.92
N LEU A 132 -6.62 -14.74 -0.62
CA LEU A 132 -6.47 -15.75 0.43
C LEU A 132 -7.62 -16.76 0.45
N ASP A 133 -8.85 -16.34 0.17
CA ASP A 133 -10.00 -17.23 0.01
C ASP A 133 -9.75 -18.24 -1.13
N LYS A 134 -9.26 -17.76 -2.28
CA LYS A 134 -8.94 -18.61 -3.44
C LYS A 134 -7.80 -19.58 -3.18
N THR A 135 -6.79 -19.14 -2.42
CA THR A 135 -5.61 -19.96 -2.09
C THR A 135 -5.77 -20.75 -0.80
N LYS A 136 -6.96 -20.74 -0.18
CA LYS A 136 -7.24 -21.39 1.12
C LYS A 136 -6.24 -20.99 2.20
N GLY A 137 -5.87 -19.71 2.24
CA GLY A 137 -4.96 -19.15 3.23
C GLY A 137 -3.48 -19.31 2.92
N ALA A 138 -3.11 -20.00 1.83
CA ALA A 138 -1.73 -20.04 1.38
C ALA A 138 -1.31 -18.65 0.89
N MET A 139 -0.14 -18.18 1.33
CA MET A 139 0.47 -16.97 0.78
C MET A 139 0.65 -17.15 -0.74
N PRO A 140 0.16 -16.20 -1.56
CA PRO A 140 0.36 -16.28 -3.00
C PRO A 140 1.86 -16.11 -3.30
N GLY A 141 2.55 -17.23 -3.47
CA GLY A 141 4.01 -17.31 -3.57
C GLY A 141 4.58 -16.42 -4.67
N ALA A 142 3.89 -16.29 -5.81
CA ALA A 142 4.34 -15.43 -6.90
C ALA A 142 4.28 -13.93 -6.56
N SER A 143 3.18 -13.43 -5.98
CA SER A 143 3.04 -12.00 -5.65
C SER A 143 3.90 -11.59 -4.46
N MET A 144 4.14 -12.49 -3.52
CA MET A 144 5.03 -12.20 -2.38
C MET A 144 6.50 -12.31 -2.76
N ALA A 145 6.90 -13.28 -3.58
CA ALA A 145 8.25 -13.39 -4.10
C ALA A 145 8.63 -12.17 -4.96
N VAL A 146 7.72 -11.67 -5.80
CA VAL A 146 7.95 -10.44 -6.59
C VAL A 146 8.14 -9.22 -5.70
N LEU A 147 7.39 -9.10 -4.60
CA LEU A 147 7.55 -8.01 -3.63
C LEU A 147 8.84 -8.17 -2.82
N MET A 148 9.17 -9.37 -2.34
CA MET A 148 10.33 -9.61 -1.49
C MET A 148 11.66 -9.60 -2.25
N ASN A 149 11.71 -10.08 -3.51
CA ASN A 149 12.91 -9.99 -4.35
C ASN A 149 13.36 -8.54 -4.56
N HIS A 150 12.41 -7.61 -4.70
CA HIS A 150 12.72 -6.19 -4.91
C HIS A 150 13.30 -5.49 -3.67
N LEU A 151 13.14 -6.08 -2.46
CA LEU A 151 13.76 -5.60 -1.22
C LEU A 151 15.17 -6.17 -0.98
N GLN A 152 15.53 -7.26 -1.66
CA GLN A 152 16.82 -7.93 -1.49
C GLN A 152 17.87 -7.50 -2.51
N THR A 153 17.45 -6.86 -3.61
CA THR A 153 18.33 -6.47 -4.72
C THR A 153 18.74 -4.99 -4.73
N ASN A 154 18.34 -4.22 -3.71
CA ASN A 154 18.71 -2.80 -3.52
C ASN A 154 19.30 -2.59 -2.12
#